data_AF-A0A2N2SB98-F1
#
_entry.id   AF-A0A2N2SB98-F1
#
_cell.length_a   1.000
_cell.length_b   1.000
_cell.length_c   1.000
_cell.angle_alpha   90.00
_cell.angle_beta   90.00
_cell.angle_gamma   90.00
#
_symmetry.space_group_name_H-M   'P 1'
#
loop_
_entity.id
_entity.type
_entity.pdbx_description
1 polymer ?
#
loop_
_entity_poly.entity_id
_entity_poly.type
_entity_poly.pdbx_seq_one_letter_code
_entity_poly.pdbx_strand_id
1 'polypeptide(L)'
;MENRTHAFAVGIFALLLTVAMLLSFWWLSGDREAHAEYVVVSKLPVTGLNTEAVVKFRGVDVGKVTQISLDPASKTSILVNIEVTESLQLSKEAYA
;
A
#
# COMPACT_ATOMS: atom_id res chain seq x y z
N MET A 1 38.38 -9.73 -41.89
CA MET A 1 36.90 -9.86 -41.78
C MET A 1 36.61 -10.14 -40.31
N GLU A 2 36.72 -9.12 -39.48
CA GLU A 2 36.64 -9.23 -38.02
C GLU A 2 35.41 -8.47 -37.54
N ASN A 3 34.25 -9.13 -37.44
CA ASN A 3 33.10 -8.56 -36.73
C ASN A 3 32.22 -9.60 -36.04
N ARG A 4 32.67 -10.86 -35.91
CA ARG A 4 31.85 -11.96 -35.38
C ARG A 4 31.84 -12.00 -33.85
N THR A 5 32.85 -11.41 -33.21
CA THR A 5 33.01 -11.44 -31.74
C THR A 5 32.14 -10.39 -31.03
N HIS A 6 31.87 -9.25 -31.67
CA HIS A 6 31.04 -8.21 -31.07
C HIS A 6 29.58 -8.64 -30.89
N ALA A 7 29.04 -9.46 -31.79
CA ALA A 7 27.68 -10.00 -31.64
C ALA A 7 27.53 -10.85 -30.37
N PHE A 8 28.58 -11.60 -29.99
CA PHE A 8 28.59 -12.39 -28.76
C PHE A 8 28.73 -11.52 -27.51
N ALA A 9 29.57 -10.48 -27.58
CA ALA A 9 29.71 -9.50 -26.50
C ALA A 9 28.42 -8.71 -26.25
N VAL A 10 27.70 -8.34 -27.31
CA VAL A 10 26.40 -7.68 -27.22
C VAL A 10 25.36 -8.60 -26.57
N GLY A 11 25.35 -9.88 -26.92
CA GLY A 11 24.45 -10.87 -26.30
C GLY A 11 24.68 -11.03 -24.80
N ILE A 12 25.94 -11.14 -24.37
CA ILE A 12 26.30 -11.22 -22.96
C ILE A 12 25.91 -9.94 -22.22
N PHE A 13 26.17 -8.78 -22.81
CA PHE A 13 25.82 -7.49 -22.22
C PHE A 13 24.30 -7.35 -22.03
N ALA A 14 23.52 -7.71 -23.06
CA ALA A 14 22.06 -7.69 -22.98
C ALA A 14 21.52 -8.66 -21.92
N LEU A 15 22.12 -9.85 -21.79
CA LEU A 15 21.74 -10.83 -20.78
C LEU A 15 22.04 -10.33 -19.37
N LEU A 16 23.23 -9.75 -19.14
CA LEU A 16 23.57 -9.12 -17.86
C LEU A 16 22.62 -7.97 -17.50
N LEU A 17 22.29 -7.11 -18.47
CA LEU A 17 21.33 -6.04 -18.27
C LEU A 17 19.95 -6.58 -17.88
N THR A 18 19.51 -7.65 -18.52
CA THR A 18 18.22 -8.29 -18.22
C THR A 18 18.21 -8.84 -16.79
N VAL A 19 19.27 -9.52 -16.38
CA VAL A 19 19.40 -10.06 -15.01
C VAL A 19 19.44 -8.92 -13.99
N ALA A 20 20.22 -7.86 -14.24
CA ALA A 20 20.29 -6.70 -13.36
C ALA A 20 18.93 -6.00 -13.23
N MET A 21 18.17 -5.89 -14.33
CA MET A 21 16.83 -5.34 -14.33
C MET A 21 15.86 -6.17 -13.48
N LEU A 22 15.86 -7.50 -13.65
CA LEU A 22 15.06 -8.41 -12.83
C LEU A 22 15.42 -8.33 -11.35
N LEU A 23 16.72 -8.26 -11.01
CA LEU A 23 17.19 -8.09 -9.65
C LEU A 23 16.73 -6.74 -9.06
N SER A 24 16.80 -5.65 -9.82
CA SER A 24 16.27 -4.35 -9.38
C SER A 24 14.77 -4.39 -9.13
N PHE A 25 13.99 -5.01 -10.00
CA PHE A 25 12.54 -5.17 -9.78
C PHE A 25 12.24 -6.01 -8.53
N TRP A 26 12.97 -7.11 -8.36
CA TRP A 26 12.80 -7.98 -7.20
C TRP A 26 13.21 -7.27 -5.91
N TRP A 27 14.32 -6.54 -5.92
CA TRP A 27 14.79 -5.74 -4.79
C TRP A 27 13.80 -4.62 -4.43
N LEU A 28 13.29 -3.90 -5.43
CA LEU A 28 12.29 -2.84 -5.22
C LEU A 28 10.93 -3.39 -4.76
N SER A 29 10.60 -4.62 -5.13
CA SER A 29 9.38 -5.29 -4.68
C SER A 29 9.49 -5.88 -3.26
N GLY A 30 10.67 -5.84 -2.64
CA GLY A 30 10.98 -6.46 -1.35
C GLY A 30 10.37 -5.80 -0.13
N ASP A 31 9.97 -4.53 -0.23
CA ASP A 31 9.46 -3.75 0.92
C ASP A 31 8.03 -3.27 0.70
N ARG A 32 7.12 -4.20 0.38
CA ARG A 32 5.71 -3.95 0.69
C ARG A 32 5.58 -4.10 2.20
N GLU A 33 5.80 -3.01 2.92
CA GLU A 33 5.38 -2.92 4.32
C GLU A 33 3.97 -3.48 4.39
N ALA A 34 3.80 -4.54 5.19
CA ALA A 34 2.50 -5.13 5.39
C ALA A 34 1.63 -4.07 6.06
N HIS A 35 0.75 -3.47 5.28
CA HIS A 35 -0.24 -2.56 5.80
C HIS A 35 -1.49 -3.38 6.11
N ALA A 36 -1.99 -3.26 7.34
CA ALA A 36 -3.23 -3.88 7.74
C ALA A 36 -4.39 -2.95 7.34
N GLU A 37 -5.27 -3.46 6.48
CA GLU A 37 -6.51 -2.78 6.10
C GLU A 37 -7.61 -3.07 7.14
N TYR A 38 -8.19 -2.01 7.69
CA TYR A 38 -9.33 -2.08 8.61
C TYR A 38 -10.50 -1.28 8.07
N VAL A 39 -11.72 -1.77 8.31
CA VAL A 39 -12.97 -1.05 7.99
C VAL A 39 -13.64 -0.59 9.27
N VAL A 40 -13.74 0.71 9.44
CA VAL A 40 -14.42 1.34 10.56
C VAL A 40 -15.82 1.73 10.12
N VAL A 41 -16.84 1.28 10.87
CA VAL A 41 -18.25 1.59 10.59
C VAL A 41 -18.69 2.73 11.51
N SER A 42 -18.90 3.91 10.94
CA SER A 42 -19.46 5.05 11.67
C SER A 42 -20.97 5.17 11.44
N LYS A 43 -21.74 5.35 12.52
CA LYS A 43 -23.17 5.69 12.45
C LYS A 43 -23.44 7.20 12.41
N LEU A 44 -22.41 8.00 12.65
CA LEU A 44 -22.46 9.46 12.68
C LEU A 44 -21.85 10.03 11.38
N PRO A 45 -22.33 11.21 10.92
CA PRO A 45 -21.76 11.85 9.76
C PRO A 45 -20.29 12.23 10.00
N VAL A 46 -19.40 11.81 9.10
CA VAL A 46 -17.97 12.12 9.12
C VAL A 46 -17.66 13.41 8.33
N THR A 47 -18.45 14.47 8.57
CA THR A 47 -18.34 15.74 7.83
C THR A 47 -16.95 16.35 8.02
N GLY A 48 -16.27 16.62 6.91
CA GLY A 48 -14.91 17.18 6.92
C GLY A 48 -13.79 16.14 6.94
N LEU A 49 -14.12 14.83 7.01
CA LEU A 49 -13.14 13.77 6.79
C LEU A 49 -12.89 13.62 5.29
N ASN A 50 -11.62 13.65 4.89
CA ASN A 50 -11.21 13.42 3.51
C ASN A 50 -10.54 12.05 3.38
N THR A 51 -10.56 11.49 2.17
CA THR A 51 -9.61 10.45 1.78
C THR A 51 -8.20 10.96 1.99
N GLU A 52 -7.29 10.09 2.43
CA GLU A 52 -5.90 10.38 2.81
C GLU A 52 -5.72 11.16 4.12
N ALA A 53 -6.79 11.37 4.91
CA ALA A 53 -6.65 11.92 6.25
C ALA A 53 -5.79 11.01 7.15
N VAL A 54 -4.92 11.62 7.97
CA VAL A 54 -4.07 10.89 8.90
C VAL A 54 -4.90 10.31 10.04
N VAL A 55 -4.76 9.01 10.29
CA VAL A 55 -5.37 8.30 11.41
C VAL A 55 -4.42 8.38 12.60
N LYS A 56 -4.92 8.93 13.71
CA LYS A 56 -4.16 9.07 14.95
C LYS A 56 -4.69 8.15 16.02
N PHE A 57 -3.80 7.40 16.66
CA PHE A 57 -4.12 6.63 17.86
C PHE A 57 -3.35 7.22 19.04
N ARG A 58 -4.08 7.71 20.06
CA ARG A 58 -3.49 8.34 21.26
C ARG A 58 -2.47 9.43 20.95
N GLY A 59 -2.69 10.19 19.85
CA GLY A 59 -1.82 11.27 19.40
C GLY A 59 -0.65 10.85 18.50
N VAL A 60 -0.49 9.55 18.21
CA VAL A 60 0.53 9.02 17.30
C VAL A 60 -0.09 8.79 15.93
N ASP A 61 0.62 9.18 14.87
CA ASP A 61 0.23 8.87 13.49
C ASP A 61 0.42 7.38 13.24
N VAL A 62 -0.68 6.67 12.99
CA VAL A 62 -0.66 5.21 12.85
C VAL A 62 -1.08 4.73 11.47
N GLY A 63 -1.62 5.63 10.64
CA GLY A 63 -2.13 5.26 9.34
C GLY A 63 -2.81 6.40 8.60
N LYS A 64 -3.53 6.04 7.55
CA LYS A 64 -4.27 6.96 6.68
C LYS A 64 -5.63 6.38 6.31
N VAL A 65 -6.60 7.26 6.04
CA VAL A 65 -7.88 6.88 5.46
C VAL A 65 -7.67 6.59 3.97
N THR A 66 -7.98 5.38 3.52
CA THR A 66 -7.86 5.03 2.10
C THR A 66 -9.13 5.36 1.34
N GLN A 67 -10.29 5.06 1.92
CA GLN A 67 -11.57 5.22 1.22
C GLN A 67 -12.73 5.46 2.18
N ILE A 68 -13.64 6.35 1.79
CA ILE A 68 -14.88 6.63 2.51
C ILE A 68 -16.04 6.26 1.59
N SER A 69 -16.90 5.35 2.03
CA SER A 69 -18.04 4.83 1.27
C SER A 69 -19.29 4.80 2.14
N LEU A 70 -20.47 4.99 1.57
CA LEU A 70 -21.72 4.73 2.30
C LEU A 70 -22.04 3.24 2.24
N ASP A 71 -22.51 2.67 3.35
CA ASP A 71 -22.97 1.29 3.38
C ASP A 71 -24.24 1.14 2.52
N PRO A 72 -24.20 0.35 1.43
CA PRO A 72 -25.36 0.14 0.57
C PRO A 72 -26.50 -0.61 1.27
N ALA A 73 -26.21 -1.38 2.33
CA ALA A 73 -27.21 -2.19 3.03
C ALA A 73 -28.05 -1.36 4.02
N SER A 74 -27.40 -0.48 4.79
CA SER A 74 -28.07 0.28 5.84
C SER A 74 -28.31 1.76 5.52
N LYS A 75 -27.69 2.31 4.44
CA LYS A 75 -27.77 3.70 3.93
C LYS A 75 -27.53 4.84 4.95
N THR A 76 -27.37 4.50 6.22
CA THR A 76 -27.18 5.39 7.36
C THR A 76 -25.77 5.26 7.92
N SER A 77 -25.11 4.12 7.67
CA SER A 77 -23.76 3.85 8.14
C SER A 77 -22.74 4.24 7.07
N ILE A 78 -21.61 4.78 7.51
CA ILE A 78 -20.48 5.16 6.66
C ILE A 78 -19.33 4.19 6.94
N LEU A 79 -18.80 3.62 5.87
CA LEU A 79 -17.65 2.72 5.86
C LEU A 79 -16.41 3.54 5.59
N VAL A 80 -15.52 3.60 6.57
CA VAL A 80 -14.22 4.28 6.47
C VAL A 80 -13.14 3.19 6.45
N ASN A 81 -12.50 3.02 5.30
CA ASN A 81 -11.37 2.14 5.13
C ASN A 81 -10.12 2.88 5.57
N ILE A 82 -9.35 2.26 6.47
CA ILE A 82 -8.10 2.79 6.97
C ILE A 82 -7.00 1.77 6.76
N GLU A 83 -5.83 2.29 6.41
CA GLU A 83 -4.61 1.52 6.26
C GLU A 83 -3.70 1.88 7.43
N VAL A 84 -3.38 0.90 8.26
CA VAL A 84 -2.63 1.06 9.50
C VAL A 84 -1.38 0.19 9.42
N THR A 85 -0.25 0.69 9.93
CA THR A 85 0.99 -0.09 9.99
C THR A 85 0.78 -1.31 10.88
N GLU A 86 1.12 -2.52 10.40
CA GLU A 86 0.86 -3.81 11.06
C GLU A 86 1.45 -3.94 12.48
N SER A 87 2.41 -3.08 12.84
CA SER A 87 2.91 -2.93 14.22
C SER A 87 1.81 -2.63 15.25
N LEU A 88 0.68 -2.05 14.81
CA LEU A 88 -0.45 -1.72 15.67
C LEU A 88 -1.56 -2.76 15.52
N GLN A 89 -1.55 -3.77 16.38
CA GLN A 89 -2.66 -4.72 16.49
C GLN A 89 -3.86 -4.02 17.13
N LEU A 90 -4.75 -3.48 16.31
CA LEU A 90 -6.00 -2.88 16.77
C LEU A 90 -6.95 -3.99 17.28
N SER A 91 -7.32 -3.91 18.56
CA SER A 91 -8.34 -4.79 19.15
C SER A 91 -9.73 -4.43 18.61
N LYS A 92 -10.61 -5.43 18.46
CA LYS A 92 -12.00 -5.26 18.00
C LYS A 92 -12.86 -4.35 18.89
N GLU A 93 -12.37 -4.01 20.08
CA GLU A 93 -13.03 -3.11 21.03
C GLU A 93 -12.66 -1.62 20.83
N ALA A 94 -11.75 -1.32 19.90
CA ALA A 94 -11.41 0.06 19.58
C ALA A 94 -12.62 0.79 18.97
N TYR A 95 -12.97 1.92 19.56
CA TYR A 95 -14.07 2.79 19.13
C TYR A 95 -13.53 4.15 18.73
N ALA A 96 -14.22 4.81 17.79
CA ALA A 96 -13.90 6.12 17.24
C ALA A 96 -14.97 7.15 17.62
#